data_AF-A0A7C3F5N7-F1
#
_entry.id   AF-A0A7C3F5N7-F1
#
_cell.length_a   1.000
_cell.length_b   1.000
_cell.length_c   1.000
_cell.angle_alpha   90.00
_cell.angle_beta   90.00
_cell.angle_gamma   90.00
#
_symmetry.space_group_name_H-M   'P 1'
#
loop_
_entity.id
_entity.type
_entity.pdbx_description
1 polymer ?
#
loop_
_entity_poly.entity_id
_entity_poly.type
_entity_poly.pdbx_seq_one_letter_code
_entity_poly.pdbx_strand_id
1 'polypeptide(L)'
;MKDERASLLIDPMSDGALLRLQEGDLLYRLFFFRPTGERHLYVEHRVLVKQRADGKLEMISYTISLSPEGRLERSKVLRVPEISPEALEHLIDRILEQTQVNPEDPGEFEEIDLTRFETLEEQLHYLRECGLIDNEEAQGGDDAFPGDA
;
A
#
# COMPACT_ATOMS: atom_id res chain seq x y z
N MET A 1 -16.91 4.36 21.47
CA MET A 1 -15.59 4.93 21.15
C MET A 1 -14.64 3.79 20.84
N LYS A 2 -14.53 3.45 19.56
CA LYS A 2 -13.43 2.68 18.98
C LYS A 2 -13.32 3.19 17.54
N ASP A 3 -12.69 4.35 17.42
CA ASP A 3 -12.17 4.83 16.15
C ASP A 3 -10.94 3.97 15.82
N GLU A 4 -11.25 2.77 15.33
CA GLU A 4 -10.33 1.76 14.81
C GLU A 4 -10.28 1.89 13.28
N ARG A 5 -10.40 3.13 12.76
CA ARG A 5 -10.72 3.42 11.34
C ARG A 5 -9.51 3.55 10.41
N ALA A 6 -8.27 3.42 10.89
CA ALA A 6 -7.08 3.70 10.08
C ALA A 6 -5.90 2.73 10.27
N SER A 7 -6.07 1.63 10.99
CA SER A 7 -4.92 0.85 11.48
C SER A 7 -4.27 -0.11 10.48
N LEU A 8 -4.83 -0.36 9.29
CA LEU A 8 -4.40 -1.52 8.47
C LEU A 8 -4.27 -1.24 6.96
N LEU A 9 -3.91 -0.02 6.59
CA LEU A 9 -3.95 0.37 5.18
C LEU A 9 -2.76 -0.07 4.32
N ILE A 10 -1.77 -0.73 4.92
CA ILE A 10 -0.69 -1.39 4.22
C ILE A 10 -0.12 -2.48 5.13
N ASP A 11 -0.48 -3.75 4.95
CA ASP A 11 0.42 -4.79 5.43
C ASP A 11 0.30 -6.12 4.70
N PRO A 12 1.38 -6.68 4.14
CA PRO A 12 1.44 -8.12 3.89
C PRO A 12 1.83 -8.96 5.13
N MET A 13 2.34 -8.36 6.21
CA MET A 13 2.88 -8.99 7.43
C MET A 13 2.89 -8.00 8.63
N SER A 14 1.74 -7.74 9.28
CA SER A 14 1.62 -6.71 10.34
C SER A 14 2.64 -6.85 11.48
N ASP A 15 3.42 -5.78 11.69
CA ASP A 15 3.70 -5.19 13.02
C ASP A 15 4.19 -3.73 12.83
N GLY A 16 3.27 -2.86 12.39
CA GLY A 16 3.50 -1.41 12.33
C GLY A 16 3.10 -0.79 11.00
N ALA A 17 1.98 -0.07 11.00
CA ALA A 17 1.49 0.72 9.88
C ALA A 17 2.61 1.58 9.29
N LEU A 18 3.02 1.24 8.07
CA LEU A 18 4.10 1.90 7.35
C LEU A 18 3.75 3.35 7.00
N LEU A 19 2.50 3.56 6.59
CA LEU A 19 1.91 4.85 6.32
C LEU A 19 0.81 5.07 7.37
N ARG A 20 0.97 6.08 8.21
CA ARG A 20 -0.04 6.44 9.20
C ARG A 20 -0.96 7.48 8.59
N LEU A 21 -2.25 7.18 8.47
CA LEU A 21 -3.24 8.16 8.02
C LEU A 21 -3.82 8.89 9.23
N GLN A 22 -3.81 10.22 9.18
CA GLN A 22 -4.46 11.08 10.17
C GLN A 22 -5.77 11.63 9.62
N GLU A 23 -6.60 12.21 10.49
CA GLU A 23 -7.81 12.90 10.05
C GLU A 23 -7.46 14.04 9.08
N GLY A 24 -8.06 14.02 7.89
CA GLY A 24 -7.76 14.95 6.80
C GLY A 24 -6.62 14.53 5.87
N ASP A 25 -5.92 13.41 6.15
CA ASP A 25 -5.01 12.81 5.18
C ASP A 25 -5.80 12.03 4.12
N LEU A 26 -5.35 12.10 2.87
CA LEU A 26 -5.88 11.35 1.72
C LEU A 26 -4.76 10.54 1.09
N LEU A 27 -5.09 9.41 0.47
CA LEU A 27 -4.15 8.69 -0.37
C LEU A 27 -4.02 9.41 -1.72
N TYR A 28 -2.79 9.55 -2.21
CA TYR A 28 -2.52 10.25 -3.45
C TYR A 28 -2.39 9.24 -4.60
N ARG A 29 -1.29 8.51 -4.63
CA ARG A 29 -0.98 7.50 -5.65
C ARG A 29 -0.24 6.32 -5.04
N LEU A 30 -0.43 5.15 -5.63
CA LEU A 30 0.27 3.92 -5.29
C LEU A 30 0.91 3.37 -6.55
N PHE A 31 2.15 2.93 -6.46
CA PHE A 31 2.90 2.37 -7.57
C PHE A 31 3.47 1.02 -7.17
N PHE A 32 3.26 0.02 -8.01
CA PHE A 32 3.75 -1.34 -7.84
C PHE A 32 4.66 -1.69 -9.01
N PHE A 33 5.88 -2.15 -8.71
CA PHE A 33 6.87 -2.56 -9.70
C PHE A 33 7.25 -4.01 -9.43
N ARG A 34 6.98 -4.89 -10.39
CA ARG A 34 7.15 -6.34 -10.31
C ARG A 34 8.13 -6.79 -11.39
N PRO A 35 9.45 -6.60 -11.20
CA PRO A 35 10.44 -6.99 -12.19
C PRO A 35 10.40 -8.50 -12.46
N THR A 36 10.13 -8.88 -13.71
CA THR A 36 10.03 -10.31 -14.12
C THR A 36 11.38 -10.93 -14.51
N GLY A 37 12.45 -10.13 -14.52
CA GLY A 37 13.76 -10.50 -15.05
C GLY A 37 14.55 -11.52 -14.22
N GLU A 38 14.37 -11.57 -12.90
CA GLU A 38 15.09 -12.51 -12.02
C GLU A 38 14.28 -13.80 -11.85
N ARG A 39 14.56 -14.77 -12.75
CA ARG A 39 13.83 -16.04 -12.97
C ARG A 39 13.43 -16.90 -11.76
N HIS A 40 13.80 -16.58 -10.52
CA HIS A 40 13.55 -17.44 -9.36
C HIS A 40 13.24 -16.70 -8.04
N LEU A 41 13.09 -15.38 -8.03
CA LEU A 41 12.79 -14.62 -6.81
C LEU A 41 11.62 -13.67 -7.07
N TYR A 42 10.51 -13.89 -6.38
CA TYR A 42 9.43 -12.90 -6.36
C TYR A 42 9.95 -11.63 -5.69
N VAL A 43 9.97 -10.52 -6.42
CA VAL A 43 10.36 -9.20 -5.94
C VAL A 43 9.30 -8.20 -6.38
N GLU A 44 8.81 -7.41 -5.44
CA GLU A 44 7.85 -6.34 -5.69
C GLU A 44 8.29 -5.07 -4.96
N HIS A 45 8.58 -4.02 -5.70
CA HIS A 45 8.80 -2.69 -5.14
C HIS A 45 7.47 -1.96 -5.07
N ARG A 46 7.20 -1.31 -3.93
CA ARG A 46 6.00 -0.52 -3.71
C ARG A 46 6.40 0.90 -3.35
N VAL A 47 5.74 1.87 -3.96
CA VAL A 47 5.83 3.29 -3.59
C VAL A 47 4.42 3.76 -3.30
N LEU A 48 4.23 4.32 -2.11
CA LEU A 48 2.93 4.74 -1.62
C LEU A 48 3.03 6.20 -1.21
N VAL A 49 2.10 7.00 -1.73
CA VAL A 49 2.09 8.44 -1.54
C VAL A 49 0.76 8.81 -0.93
N LYS A 50 0.81 9.62 0.13
CA LYS A 50 -0.37 10.27 0.70
C LYS A 50 -0.23 11.77 0.61
N GLN A 51 -1.37 12.43 0.54
CA GLN A 51 -1.52 13.84 0.79
C GLN A 51 -1.91 14.04 2.26
N ARG A 52 -1.13 14.84 2.96
CA ARG A 52 -1.41 15.22 4.34
C ARG A 52 -2.46 16.32 4.40
N ALA A 53 -3.09 16.50 5.55
CA ALA A 53 -4.06 17.58 5.78
C ALA A 53 -3.50 19.01 5.50
N ASP A 54 -2.17 19.20 5.57
CA ASP A 54 -1.51 20.47 5.19
C ASP A 54 -1.26 20.62 3.68
N GLY A 55 -1.76 19.69 2.87
CA GLY A 55 -1.65 19.67 1.41
C GLY A 55 -0.34 19.11 0.88
N LYS A 56 0.60 18.74 1.75
CA LYS A 56 1.92 18.21 1.38
C LYS A 56 1.88 16.72 1.10
N LEU A 57 2.76 16.24 0.22
CA LEU A 57 2.86 14.82 -0.06
C LEU A 57 3.91 14.16 0.85
N GLU A 58 3.53 13.04 1.45
CA GLU A 58 4.42 12.14 2.18
C GLU A 58 4.52 10.83 1.39
N MET A 59 5.73 10.33 1.18
CA MET A 59 6.00 9.12 0.44
C MET A 59 6.66 8.09 1.34
N ILE A 60 6.25 6.83 1.16
CA ILE A 60 7.01 5.68 1.62
C ILE A 60 7.26 4.72 0.45
N SER A 61 8.46 4.16 0.38
CA SER A 61 8.78 3.07 -0.53
C SER A 61 9.41 1.89 0.21
N TYR A 62 9.20 0.69 -0.29
CA TYR A 62 9.79 -0.53 0.25
C TYR A 62 9.79 -1.65 -0.80
N THR A 63 10.57 -2.69 -0.54
CA THR A 63 10.64 -3.88 -1.38
C THR A 63 10.13 -5.08 -0.61
N ILE A 64 9.31 -5.90 -1.25
CA ILE A 64 8.92 -7.23 -0.81
C ILE A 64 9.71 -8.23 -1.65
N SER A 65 10.38 -9.17 -1.01
CA SER A 65 11.09 -10.24 -1.70
C SER A 65 10.80 -11.60 -1.05
N LEU A 66 10.69 -12.66 -1.85
CA LEU A 66 10.61 -14.01 -1.32
C LEU A 66 12.00 -14.48 -0.88
N SER A 67 12.16 -14.72 0.42
CA SER A 67 13.36 -15.33 0.99
C SER A 67 13.57 -16.76 0.48
N PRO A 68 14.80 -17.29 0.53
CA PRO A 68 15.08 -18.69 0.20
C PRO A 68 14.32 -19.69 1.09
N GLU A 69 13.82 -19.26 2.26
CA GLU A 69 12.99 -20.06 3.17
C GLU A 69 11.49 -20.02 2.81
N GLY A 70 11.12 -19.37 1.70
CA GLY A 70 9.73 -19.28 1.23
C GLY A 70 8.89 -18.26 2.00
N ARG A 71 9.51 -17.36 2.78
CA ARG A 71 8.82 -16.28 3.50
C ARG A 71 8.95 -14.96 2.75
N LEU A 72 7.89 -14.15 2.74
CA LEU A 72 7.96 -12.79 2.24
C LEU A 72 8.71 -11.91 3.25
N GLU A 73 9.77 -11.27 2.79
CA GLU A 73 10.59 -10.35 3.57
C GLU A 73 10.44 -8.93 3.05
N ARG A 74 10.32 -7.98 3.96
CA ARG A 74 10.31 -6.55 3.66
C ARG A 74 11.72 -5.99 3.82
N SER A 75 12.20 -5.28 2.81
CA SER A 75 13.51 -4.65 2.81
C SER A 75 13.46 -3.24 2.20
N LYS A 76 14.56 -2.49 2.36
CA LYS A 76 14.77 -1.17 1.74
C LYS A 76 13.63 -0.17 1.98
N VAL A 77 13.13 -0.10 3.21
CA VAL A 77 12.09 0.86 3.59
C VAL A 77 12.68 2.27 3.61
N LEU A 78 12.15 3.14 2.76
CA LEU A 78 12.50 4.56 2.70
C LEU A 78 11.25 5.40 2.98
N ARG A 79 11.36 6.35 3.91
CA ARG A 79 10.29 7.30 4.23
C ARG A 79 10.75 8.71 3.91
N VAL A 80 9.94 9.43 3.15
CA VAL A 80 10.19 10.82 2.76
C VAL A 80 9.00 11.66 3.25
N PRO A 81 9.19 12.46 4.31
CA PRO A 81 8.09 13.17 4.98
C PRO A 81 7.49 14.31 4.15
N GLU A 82 8.25 14.82 3.18
CA GLU A 82 7.81 15.87 2.27
C GLU A 82 8.45 15.62 0.91
N ILE A 83 7.62 15.42 -0.12
CA ILE A 83 8.03 15.30 -1.51
C ILE A 83 7.16 16.22 -2.38
N SER A 84 7.78 16.88 -3.37
CA SER A 84 7.02 17.62 -4.37
C SER A 84 6.49 16.67 -5.45
N PRO A 85 5.36 16.97 -6.10
CA PRO A 85 4.83 16.12 -7.17
C PRO A 85 5.86 15.94 -8.30
N GLU A 86 6.58 16.98 -8.69
CA GLU A 86 7.66 16.89 -9.70
C GLU A 86 8.77 15.93 -9.28
N ALA A 87 9.16 15.97 -7.99
CA ALA A 87 10.19 15.09 -7.46
C ALA A 87 9.71 13.63 -7.35
N LEU A 88 8.41 13.42 -7.10
CA LEU A 88 7.79 12.10 -7.14
C LEU A 88 7.85 11.51 -8.55
N GLU A 89 7.38 12.24 -9.57
CA GLU A 89 7.40 11.77 -10.97
C GLU A 89 8.82 11.39 -11.41
N HIS A 90 9.80 12.25 -11.14
CA HIS A 90 11.22 11.95 -11.41
C HIS A 90 11.74 10.71 -10.68
N LEU A 91 11.24 10.44 -9.47
CA LEU A 91 11.61 9.27 -8.71
C LEU A 91 10.97 8.01 -9.29
N ILE A 92 9.71 8.07 -9.73
CA ILE A 92 9.02 6.97 -10.40
C ILE A 92 9.73 6.63 -11.71
N ASP A 93 10.06 7.61 -12.55
CA ASP A 93 10.85 7.42 -13.77
C ASP A 93 12.17 6.70 -13.47
N ARG A 94 12.91 7.15 -12.45
CA ARG A 94 14.16 6.50 -12.04
C ARG A 94 13.95 5.05 -11.59
N ILE A 95 12.87 4.75 -10.88
CA ILE A 95 12.57 3.38 -10.45
C ILE A 95 12.22 2.53 -11.67
N LEU A 96 11.44 3.03 -12.62
CA LEU A 96 11.15 2.34 -13.89
C LEU A 96 12.44 2.00 -14.65
N GLU A 97 13.33 2.98 -14.81
CA GLU A 97 14.63 2.79 -15.45
C GLU A 97 15.50 1.75 -14.73
N GLN A 98 15.49 1.75 -13.39
CA GLN A 98 16.31 0.84 -12.59
C GLN A 98 15.76 -0.58 -12.52
N THR A 99 14.44 -0.73 -12.42
CA THR A 99 13.78 -2.03 -12.27
C THR A 99 13.55 -2.73 -13.61
N GLN A 100 13.72 -2.02 -14.73
CA GLN A 100 13.53 -2.55 -16.09
C GLN A 100 12.14 -3.17 -16.30
N VAL A 101 11.15 -2.76 -15.51
CA VAL A 101 9.76 -3.15 -15.71
C VAL A 101 9.20 -2.45 -16.93
N ASN A 102 8.31 -3.11 -17.66
CA ASN A 102 7.58 -2.44 -18.74
C ASN A 102 6.39 -1.65 -18.15
N PRO A 103 6.37 -0.30 -18.26
CA PRO A 103 5.23 0.49 -17.78
C PRO A 103 3.94 0.22 -18.56
N GLU A 104 4.04 -0.38 -19.76
CA GLU A 104 2.87 -0.77 -20.56
C GLU A 104 2.31 -2.14 -20.16
N ASP A 105 3.00 -2.91 -19.32
CA ASP A 105 2.56 -4.23 -18.86
C ASP A 105 2.00 -4.16 -17.43
N PRO A 106 0.69 -4.38 -17.22
CA PRO A 106 0.07 -4.32 -15.89
C PRO A 106 0.55 -5.43 -14.94
N GLY A 107 1.18 -6.48 -15.48
CA GLY A 107 1.85 -7.51 -14.70
C GLY A 107 3.17 -7.03 -14.11
N GLU A 108 3.87 -6.11 -14.76
CA GLU A 108 5.17 -5.58 -14.32
C GLU A 108 5.08 -4.21 -13.63
N PHE A 109 4.14 -3.36 -14.03
CA PHE A 109 3.93 -2.05 -13.45
C PHE A 109 2.45 -1.73 -13.30
N GLU A 110 2.07 -1.27 -12.11
CA GLU A 110 0.70 -0.86 -11.83
C GLU A 110 0.69 0.46 -11.05
N GLU A 111 0.00 1.46 -11.61
CA GLU A 111 -0.26 2.73 -10.96
C GLU A 111 -1.75 2.80 -10.57
N ILE A 112 -2.00 3.13 -9.31
CA ILE A 112 -3.34 3.36 -8.80
C ILE A 112 -3.43 4.82 -8.36
N ASP A 113 -4.13 5.60 -9.18
CA ASP A 113 -4.47 6.98 -8.87
C ASP A 113 -5.74 7.02 -8.00
N LEU A 114 -5.57 7.49 -6.76
CA LEU A 114 -6.66 7.64 -5.78
C LEU A 114 -7.13 9.09 -5.67
N THR A 115 -6.48 10.03 -6.36
CA THR A 115 -6.84 11.46 -6.36
C THR A 115 -8.21 11.72 -6.98
N ARG A 116 -8.72 10.75 -7.76
CA ARG A 116 -10.08 10.77 -8.31
C ARG A 116 -11.20 10.66 -7.27
N PHE A 117 -10.88 10.19 -6.07
CA PHE A 117 -11.84 10.04 -4.97
C PHE A 117 -11.76 11.25 -4.04
N GLU A 118 -12.90 11.81 -3.66
CA GLU A 118 -12.96 13.01 -2.83
C GLU A 118 -12.76 12.72 -1.34
N THR A 119 -13.02 11.47 -0.92
CA THR A 119 -12.94 11.07 0.49
C THR A 119 -12.01 9.88 0.70
N LEU A 120 -11.39 9.85 1.87
CA LEU A 120 -10.58 8.69 2.29
C LEU A 120 -11.41 7.41 2.25
N GLU A 121 -12.66 7.43 2.73
CA GLU A 121 -13.54 6.27 2.77
C GLU A 121 -13.76 5.64 1.38
N GLU A 122 -13.95 6.45 0.33
CA GLU A 122 -14.05 5.97 -1.05
C GLU A 122 -12.74 5.36 -1.55
N GLN A 123 -11.60 5.96 -1.19
CA GLN A 123 -10.29 5.39 -1.52
C GLN A 123 -10.09 4.03 -0.85
N LEU A 124 -10.49 3.90 0.42
CA LEU A 124 -10.43 2.63 1.17
C LEU A 124 -11.32 1.57 0.53
N HIS A 125 -12.53 1.95 0.15
CA HIS A 125 -13.47 1.05 -0.51
C HIS A 125 -12.89 0.53 -1.82
N TYR A 126 -12.34 1.42 -2.65
CA TYR A 126 -11.73 1.03 -3.92
C TYR A 126 -10.52 0.10 -3.72
N LEU A 127 -9.68 0.38 -2.72
CA LEU A 127 -8.53 -0.49 -2.41
C LEU A 127 -8.95 -1.88 -1.89
N ARG A 128 -10.08 -1.97 -1.19
CA ARG A 128 -10.69 -3.26 -0.81
C ARG A 128 -11.21 -4.02 -2.03
N GLU A 129 -11.89 -3.33 -2.95
CA GLU A 129 -12.35 -3.94 -4.21
C GLU A 129 -11.18 -4.43 -5.08
N CYS A 130 -10.04 -3.74 -5.03
CA CYS A 130 -8.79 -4.19 -5.66
C CYS A 130 -8.06 -5.30 -4.88
N GLY A 131 -8.51 -5.67 -3.68
CA GLY A 131 -7.86 -6.69 -2.84
C GLY A 131 -6.50 -6.25 -2.26
N LEU A 132 -6.22 -4.95 -2.20
CA LEU A 132 -4.99 -4.39 -1.63
C LEU A 132 -5.03 -4.23 -0.11
N ILE A 133 -6.23 -4.34 0.45
CA ILE A 133 -6.52 -4.31 1.88
C ILE A 133 -7.48 -5.46 2.15
N ASP A 134 -7.24 -6.23 3.21
CA ASP A 134 -8.18 -7.24 3.67
C ASP A 134 -9.50 -6.59 4.10
N ASN A 135 -10.61 -7.20 3.69
CA ASN A 135 -11.92 -6.91 4.24
C ASN A 135 -11.98 -7.48 5.67
N GLU A 136 -11.60 -6.71 6.67
CA GLU A 136 -12.08 -6.96 8.03
C GLU A 136 -13.55 -6.53 8.14
N GLU A 137 -14.42 -7.19 7.38
CA GLU A 137 -15.84 -7.22 7.67
C GLU A 137 -16.14 -8.44 8.54
N ALA A 138 -16.19 -8.17 9.85
CA ALA A 138 -17.00 -8.85 10.84
C ALA A 138 -16.91 -10.39 10.90
N GLN A 139 -15.94 -10.90 11.68
CA GLN A 139 -16.30 -11.97 12.63
C GLN A 139 -17.16 -11.35 13.74
N GLY A 140 -18.43 -11.12 13.43
CA GLY A 140 -19.51 -11.09 14.41
C GLY A 140 -19.74 -12.51 14.90
N GLY A 141 -18.86 -12.99 15.77
CA GLY A 141 -19.11 -14.19 16.56
C GLY A 141 -20.25 -13.91 17.53
N ASP A 142 -21.48 -14.10 17.09
CA ASP A 142 -22.59 -14.32 18.01
C ASP A 142 -22.50 -15.79 18.44
N ASP A 143 -21.65 -16.01 19.44
CA ASP A 143 -21.63 -17.22 20.25
C ASP A 143 -22.94 -17.25 21.05
N ALA A 144 -24.03 -17.61 20.39
CA ALA A 144 -25.28 -17.97 21.04
C ALA A 144 -25.21 -19.45 21.45
N PHE A 145 -24.31 -19.75 22.38
CA PHE A 145 -24.52 -20.85 23.31
C PHE A 145 -25.41 -20.34 24.46
N PRO A 146 -26.66 -20.80 24.55
CA PRO A 146 -27.23 -21.12 25.83
C PRO A 146 -27.14 -22.64 25.99
N GLY A 147 -26.10 -23.07 26.69
CA GLY A 147 -26.17 -24.30 27.45
C GLY A 147 -27.16 -24.12 28.61
N ASP A 148 -27.76 -25.25 28.97
CA ASP A 148 -28.42 -25.57 30.25
C ASP A 148 -29.86 -25.08 30.47
N ALA A 149 -30.81 -25.99 30.20
CA ALA A 149 -31.73 -26.54 31.22
C ALA A 149 -32.35 -27.85 30.74
#